data_AF-A0A9D1UHH6-F1
#
_entry.id   AF-A0A9D1UHH6-F1
#
_cell.length_a   1.000
_cell.length_b   1.000
_cell.length_c   1.000
_cell.angle_alpha   90.00
_cell.angle_beta   90.00
_cell.angle_gamma   90.00
#
_symmetry.space_group_name_H-M   'P 1'
#
loop_
_entity.id
_entity.type
_entity.pdbx_description
1 polymer ?
#
loop_
_entity_poly.entity_id
_entity_poly.type
_entity_poly.pdbx_seq_one_letter_code
_entity_poly.pdbx_strand_id
1 'polypeptide(L)'
;MGKFKVGDRVKFLSSTGGGIIRSFSATNVANVEMEDGFEVPTLVNDLVLDACEDKAGAFFCSKPQERGKDETEQKENTTEESFHASYLGHKAKEMAAGVYLCFVPHDQRWLVYGDMDVWMVNNTDHRCIYSILLLEERNGFVSEDYGTLEARQKQTICTITRDECDKWTKGVVQILFHDDMSDCVMMPVNCRLKIRTDKFYKEGCFVPTAFFQEKVLTIPVCDEQEMNVFLRATTSEAKDKDEEEPKQVLKVARKNYTNTFLDAYMTDSSCAEVDLHIGELVEDYYLLEPEQMLRIQLNHAERCLNEAIIQGLKKVIFIHGIGQGVLKNELKKMLDKYDNLHYFDASIMKYGAGATEVYLGKG
;
A
#
# COMPACT_ATOMS: atom_id res chain seq x y z
N MET A 1 3.81 -34.43 -11.16
CA MET A 1 4.71 -35.44 -10.53
C MET A 1 5.88 -34.70 -9.87
N GLY A 2 5.96 -34.68 -8.54
CA GLY A 2 6.97 -33.91 -7.79
C GLY A 2 8.40 -34.41 -7.98
N LYS A 3 9.38 -33.50 -7.87
CA LYS A 3 10.82 -33.72 -8.07
C LYS A 3 11.47 -34.66 -7.02
N PHE A 4 10.76 -34.95 -5.93
CA PHE A 4 11.21 -35.77 -4.80
C PHE A 4 10.09 -36.71 -4.32
N LYS A 5 10.46 -37.84 -3.71
CA LYS A 5 9.57 -38.84 -3.13
C LYS A 5 9.96 -39.15 -1.69
N VAL A 6 9.00 -39.67 -0.93
CA VAL A 6 9.29 -40.21 0.41
C VAL A 6 10.29 -41.36 0.27
N GLY A 7 11.38 -41.29 1.03
CA GLY A 7 12.52 -42.21 0.97
C GLY A 7 13.75 -41.67 0.23
N ASP A 8 13.64 -40.54 -0.48
CA ASP A 8 14.79 -39.94 -1.15
C ASP A 8 15.77 -39.34 -0.13
N ARG A 9 17.08 -39.59 -0.34
CA ARG A 9 18.15 -38.93 0.41
C ARG A 9 18.46 -37.58 -0.23
N VAL A 10 18.46 -36.53 0.57
CA VAL A 10 18.59 -35.15 0.13
C VAL A 10 19.61 -34.39 0.97
N LYS A 11 20.29 -33.42 0.36
CA LYS A 11 21.13 -32.42 1.02
C LYS A 11 20.44 -31.07 0.98
N PHE A 12 20.67 -30.26 2.01
CA PHE A 12 20.18 -28.89 2.08
C PHE A 12 21.06 -27.98 1.21
N LEU A 13 20.45 -27.03 0.48
CA LEU A 13 21.17 -26.06 -0.35
C LEU A 13 21.67 -24.88 0.51
N SER A 14 20.85 -24.46 1.48
CA SER A 14 21.10 -23.30 2.36
C SER A 14 21.95 -23.61 3.60
N SER A 15 22.12 -24.88 3.97
CA SER A 15 22.82 -25.27 5.19
C SER A 15 23.65 -26.55 5.02
N THR A 16 24.64 -26.74 5.88
CA THR A 16 25.46 -27.96 5.89
C THR A 16 24.70 -29.09 6.58
N GLY A 17 24.21 -30.04 5.79
CA GLY A 17 23.50 -31.20 6.29
C GLY A 17 22.66 -31.88 5.22
N GLY A 18 21.91 -32.89 5.63
CA GLY A 18 21.00 -33.63 4.78
C GLY A 18 20.27 -34.72 5.57
N GLY A 19 19.39 -35.43 4.90
CA GLY A 19 18.59 -36.48 5.52
C GLY A 19 17.72 -37.21 4.53
N ILE A 20 16.74 -37.94 5.03
CA ILE A 20 15.80 -38.74 4.23
C ILE A 20 14.41 -38.12 4.34
N ILE A 21 13.73 -37.93 3.21
CA ILE A 21 12.35 -37.44 3.21
C ILE A 21 11.42 -38.50 3.81
N ARG A 22 10.76 -38.19 4.93
CA ARG A 22 9.78 -39.08 5.58
C ARG A 22 8.35 -38.81 5.17
N SER A 23 8.01 -37.55 4.94
CA SER A 23 6.66 -37.14 4.57
C SER A 23 6.67 -35.75 3.95
N PHE A 24 5.56 -35.38 3.32
CA PHE A 24 5.30 -34.01 2.86
C PHE A 24 4.20 -33.43 3.73
N SER A 25 4.52 -32.37 4.45
CA SER A 25 3.58 -31.68 5.34
C SER A 25 2.75 -30.63 4.58
N ALA A 26 3.26 -30.12 3.44
CA ALA A 26 2.56 -29.24 2.52
C ALA A 26 3.08 -29.40 1.08
N THR A 27 2.43 -28.76 0.10
CA THR A 27 2.79 -28.85 -1.33
C THR A 27 4.26 -28.52 -1.61
N ASN A 28 4.88 -27.64 -0.81
CA ASN A 28 6.27 -27.20 -0.98
C ASN A 28 7.16 -27.42 0.27
N VAL A 29 6.72 -28.25 1.23
CA VAL A 29 7.47 -28.55 2.46
C VAL A 29 7.62 -30.06 2.61
N ALA A 30 8.87 -30.52 2.71
CA ALA A 30 9.23 -31.90 2.96
C ALA A 30 9.80 -32.03 4.39
N ASN A 31 9.34 -33.02 5.13
CA ASN A 31 9.91 -33.37 6.44
C ASN A 31 11.10 -34.29 6.19
N VAL A 32 12.30 -33.78 6.48
CA VAL A 32 13.57 -34.47 6.27
C VAL A 32 14.10 -34.96 7.61
N GLU A 33 14.23 -36.28 7.77
CA GLU A 33 14.83 -36.90 8.96
C GLU A 33 16.36 -36.89 8.83
N MET A 34 17.03 -36.26 9.77
CA MET A 34 18.49 -36.15 9.85
C MET A 34 19.12 -37.41 10.48
N GLU A 35 20.45 -37.52 10.47
CA GLU A 35 21.18 -38.66 11.04
C GLU A 35 20.96 -38.85 12.56
N ASP A 36 20.55 -37.79 13.26
CA ASP A 36 20.22 -37.80 14.69
C ASP A 36 18.77 -38.23 15.00
N GLY A 37 17.96 -38.51 13.96
CA GLY A 37 16.58 -38.96 14.07
C GLY A 37 15.55 -37.85 14.26
N PHE A 38 15.94 -36.57 14.14
CA PHE A 38 14.98 -35.46 14.17
C PHE A 38 14.44 -35.13 12.76
N GLU A 39 13.12 -34.91 12.67
CA GLU A 39 12.45 -34.47 11.44
C GLU A 39 12.41 -32.93 11.36
N VAL A 40 13.04 -32.38 10.31
CA VAL A 40 13.07 -30.94 10.06
C VAL A 40 12.22 -30.60 8.84
N PRO A 41 11.21 -29.72 8.97
CA PRO A 41 10.43 -29.25 7.85
C PRO A 41 11.29 -28.32 6.98
N THR A 42 11.55 -28.74 5.75
CA THR A 42 12.42 -28.03 4.81
C THR A 42 11.70 -27.77 3.49
N LEU A 43 11.94 -26.61 2.87
CA LEU A 43 11.35 -26.28 1.58
C LEU A 43 11.90 -27.19 0.49
N VAL A 44 11.03 -27.68 -0.40
CA VAL A 44 11.43 -28.59 -1.49
C VAL A 44 12.44 -27.93 -2.44
N ASN A 45 12.42 -26.60 -2.57
CA ASN A 45 13.39 -25.82 -3.35
C ASN A 45 14.78 -25.75 -2.71
N ASP A 46 14.88 -26.00 -1.41
CA ASP A 46 16.13 -26.02 -0.64
C ASP A 46 16.72 -27.43 -0.54
N LEU A 47 16.14 -28.41 -1.26
CA LEU A 47 16.59 -29.79 -1.30
C LEU A 47 17.25 -30.12 -2.64
N VAL A 48 18.30 -30.92 -2.56
CA VAL A 48 18.98 -31.51 -3.72
C VAL A 48 19.16 -33.00 -3.46
N LEU A 49 18.90 -33.84 -4.46
CA LEU A 49 19.11 -35.29 -4.32
C LEU A 49 20.59 -35.55 -4.04
N ASP A 50 20.86 -36.24 -2.93
CA ASP A 50 22.21 -36.65 -2.59
C ASP A 50 22.55 -37.90 -3.41
N ALA A 51 23.17 -37.69 -4.56
CA ALA A 51 23.65 -38.76 -5.42
C ALA A 51 24.85 -39.46 -4.76
N CYS A 52 24.57 -40.33 -3.80
CA CYS A 52 25.55 -41.33 -3.37
C CYS A 52 25.53 -42.46 -4.41
N GLU A 53 26.69 -42.71 -5.00
CA GLU A 53 26.91 -43.61 -6.14
C GLU A 53 26.41 -45.03 -5.89
N ASP A 54 25.29 -45.38 -6.50
CA ASP A 54 25.04 -46.76 -6.93
C ASP A 54 25.09 -46.83 -8.46
N LYS A 55 25.95 -47.72 -8.94
CA LYS A 55 26.27 -47.97 -10.35
C LYS A 55 25.05 -48.49 -11.12
N ALA A 56 24.10 -47.63 -11.47
CA ALA A 56 23.02 -47.95 -12.44
C ALA A 56 22.26 -46.74 -13.03
N GLY A 57 22.55 -45.48 -12.65
CA GLY A 57 21.75 -44.32 -13.09
C GLY A 57 22.34 -43.49 -14.26
N ALA A 58 23.61 -43.67 -14.60
CA ALA A 58 24.34 -42.80 -15.54
C ALA A 58 24.01 -42.99 -17.04
N PHE A 59 22.88 -43.65 -17.37
CA PHE A 59 22.46 -43.93 -18.75
C PHE A 59 21.25 -43.12 -19.24
N PHE A 60 20.64 -42.29 -18.40
CA PHE A 60 19.54 -41.42 -18.80
C PHE A 60 19.84 -39.98 -18.39
N CYS A 61 20.32 -39.18 -19.36
CA CYS A 61 20.01 -37.76 -19.58
C CYS A 61 21.21 -36.93 -20.07
N SER A 62 21.72 -37.28 -21.24
CA SER A 62 22.20 -36.29 -22.21
C SER A 62 21.00 -35.57 -22.85
N LYS A 63 20.99 -34.22 -22.81
CA LYS A 63 20.05 -33.32 -23.54
C LYS A 63 20.25 -33.45 -25.08
N PRO A 64 19.47 -32.75 -25.94
CA PRO A 64 18.00 -32.63 -26.09
C PRO A 64 17.55 -32.89 -27.55
N GLN A 65 16.28 -33.26 -27.80
CA GLN A 65 15.70 -33.14 -29.16
C GLN A 65 14.20 -32.81 -29.13
N GLU A 66 13.84 -31.79 -29.92
CA GLU A 66 12.51 -31.23 -30.10
C GLU A 66 11.53 -32.17 -30.81
N ARG A 67 10.28 -32.21 -30.31
CA ARG A 67 9.02 -31.98 -31.07
C ARG A 67 7.83 -32.06 -30.10
N GLY A 68 6.91 -31.12 -30.26
CA GLY A 68 5.81 -30.87 -29.33
C GLY A 68 4.59 -31.77 -29.50
N LYS A 69 3.72 -31.77 -28.49
CA LYS A 69 2.41 -31.11 -28.51
C LYS A 69 1.77 -31.16 -27.11
N ASP A 70 1.06 -30.07 -26.84
CA ASP A 70 0.12 -29.72 -25.77
C ASP A 70 -0.43 -30.84 -24.88
N GLU A 71 -0.41 -30.60 -23.56
CA GLU A 71 -1.63 -30.41 -22.77
C GLU A 71 -1.31 -29.67 -21.45
N THR A 72 -2.18 -28.72 -21.17
CA THR A 72 -2.21 -27.67 -20.14
C THR A 72 -2.37 -28.18 -18.71
N GLU A 73 -1.51 -27.76 -17.79
CA GLU A 73 -1.84 -27.60 -16.36
C GLU A 73 -1.18 -26.31 -15.84
N GLN A 74 -2.02 -25.39 -15.37
CA GLN A 74 -1.68 -24.06 -14.86
C GLN A 74 -0.78 -24.17 -13.62
N LYS A 75 0.42 -23.60 -13.71
CA LYS A 75 1.22 -23.19 -12.56
C LYS A 75 1.20 -21.67 -12.53
N GLU A 76 0.81 -21.09 -11.40
CA GLU A 76 1.14 -19.70 -11.07
C GLU A 76 2.67 -19.58 -11.06
N ASN A 77 3.19 -18.93 -12.09
CA ASN A 77 4.60 -18.61 -12.24
C ASN A 77 4.81 -17.16 -11.80
N THR A 78 5.38 -16.97 -10.63
CA THR A 78 6.02 -15.70 -10.24
C THR A 78 7.29 -15.58 -11.10
N THR A 79 7.27 -14.72 -12.12
CA THR A 79 8.42 -14.50 -13.01
C THR A 79 9.17 -13.26 -12.53
N GLU A 80 10.41 -13.44 -12.08
CA GLU A 80 11.29 -12.35 -11.63
C GLU A 80 12.18 -11.91 -12.80
N GLU A 81 12.10 -10.62 -13.17
CA GLU A 81 12.90 -10.06 -14.26
C GLU A 81 13.60 -8.77 -13.80
N SER A 82 14.92 -8.70 -13.98
CA SER A 82 15.65 -7.44 -13.89
C SER A 82 15.38 -6.60 -15.13
N PHE A 83 14.99 -5.33 -14.95
CA PHE A 83 14.88 -4.40 -16.08
C PHE A 83 16.03 -3.41 -16.04
N HIS A 84 16.81 -3.35 -17.13
CA HIS A 84 17.75 -2.26 -17.36
C HIS A 84 17.12 -1.23 -18.29
N ALA A 85 17.42 0.06 -18.07
CA ALA A 85 17.02 1.15 -18.96
C ALA A 85 17.58 1.00 -20.41
N SER A 86 18.37 -0.03 -20.70
CA SER A 86 18.93 -0.33 -22.02
C SER A 86 17.93 -0.91 -23.04
N TYR A 87 16.68 -1.20 -22.66
CA TYR A 87 15.62 -1.62 -23.59
C TYR A 87 14.97 -0.46 -24.38
N LEU A 88 15.57 0.73 -24.37
CA LEU A 88 14.99 1.93 -24.99
C LEU A 88 15.18 1.95 -26.51
N GLY A 89 14.12 1.57 -27.23
CA GLY A 89 13.76 2.28 -28.45
C GLY A 89 13.37 3.73 -28.10
N HIS A 90 13.69 4.68 -28.98
CA HIS A 90 13.58 6.15 -28.82
C HIS A 90 12.20 6.76 -28.46
N LYS A 91 11.24 6.01 -27.90
CA LYS A 91 9.85 6.47 -27.67
C LYS A 91 9.26 6.20 -26.28
N ALA A 92 9.91 5.45 -25.38
CA ALA A 92 9.37 5.29 -24.03
C ALA A 92 9.73 6.51 -23.17
N LYS A 93 8.72 7.04 -22.46
CA LYS A 93 8.91 8.15 -21.52
C LYS A 93 9.73 7.64 -20.34
N GLU A 94 10.81 8.35 -20.01
CA GLU A 94 11.61 8.08 -18.81
C GLU A 94 10.69 8.09 -17.58
N MET A 95 10.71 7.00 -16.82
CA MET A 95 9.88 6.83 -15.63
C MET A 95 10.68 7.29 -14.41
N ALA A 96 10.05 8.10 -13.57
CA ALA A 96 10.64 8.54 -12.31
C ALA A 96 11.01 7.35 -11.41
N ALA A 97 11.91 7.57 -10.46
CA ALA A 97 12.21 6.56 -9.45
C ALA A 97 10.97 6.30 -8.59
N GLY A 98 10.70 5.05 -8.27
CA GLY A 98 9.51 4.70 -7.49
C GLY A 98 9.10 3.24 -7.62
N VAL A 99 8.03 2.89 -6.91
CA VAL A 99 7.42 1.56 -6.95
C VAL A 99 6.07 1.67 -7.64
N TYR A 100 5.78 0.75 -8.57
CA TYR A 100 4.61 0.78 -9.42
C TYR A 100 3.93 -0.58 -9.47
N LEU A 101 2.60 -0.57 -9.49
CA LEU A 101 1.78 -1.72 -9.82
C LEU A 101 1.34 -1.60 -11.29
N CYS A 102 1.62 -2.62 -12.10
CA CYS A 102 1.37 -2.60 -13.54
C CYS A 102 0.45 -3.75 -13.94
N PHE A 103 -0.57 -3.45 -14.74
CA PHE A 103 -1.49 -4.44 -15.30
C PHE A 103 -1.19 -4.59 -16.80
N VAL A 104 -0.81 -5.80 -17.20
CA VAL A 104 -0.30 -6.12 -18.54
C VAL A 104 -1.25 -7.10 -19.21
N PRO A 105 -2.04 -6.65 -20.21
CA PRO A 105 -2.90 -7.56 -20.97
C PRO A 105 -2.09 -8.59 -21.75
N HIS A 106 -2.53 -9.86 -21.71
CA HIS A 106 -1.91 -10.93 -22.49
C HIS A 106 -2.01 -10.67 -24.00
N ASP A 107 -3.16 -10.13 -24.45
CA ASP A 107 -3.36 -9.75 -25.85
C ASP A 107 -3.22 -8.23 -26.05
N GLN A 108 -2.11 -7.85 -26.70
CA GLN A 108 -1.78 -6.46 -27.00
C GLN A 108 -2.61 -5.83 -28.14
N ARG A 109 -3.38 -6.63 -28.87
CA ARG A 109 -4.35 -6.15 -29.86
C ARG A 109 -5.69 -5.80 -29.21
N TRP A 110 -6.04 -6.48 -28.12
CA TRP A 110 -7.33 -6.36 -27.43
C TRP A 110 -7.14 -6.00 -25.95
N LEU A 111 -6.67 -4.78 -25.69
CA LEU A 111 -6.21 -4.35 -24.36
C LEU A 111 -7.30 -4.37 -23.27
N VAL A 112 -8.57 -4.35 -23.67
CA VAL A 112 -9.73 -4.33 -22.75
C VAL A 112 -10.44 -5.69 -22.65
N TYR A 113 -9.90 -6.73 -23.31
CA TYR A 113 -10.42 -8.10 -23.26
C TYR A 113 -9.33 -9.08 -22.81
N GLY A 114 -9.73 -10.28 -22.40
CA GLY A 114 -8.83 -11.34 -21.96
C GLY A 114 -8.14 -11.09 -20.62
N ASP A 115 -7.27 -12.01 -20.23
CA ASP A 115 -6.59 -11.99 -18.95
C ASP A 115 -5.43 -10.99 -18.95
N MET A 116 -5.02 -10.60 -17.74
CA MET A 116 -3.93 -9.66 -17.54
C MET A 116 -3.04 -10.12 -16.40
N ASP A 117 -1.75 -9.89 -16.53
CA ASP A 117 -0.81 -10.09 -15.43
C ASP A 117 -0.69 -8.82 -14.60
N VAL A 118 -0.69 -8.99 -13.29
CA VAL A 118 -0.36 -7.94 -12.34
C VAL A 118 1.11 -8.05 -11.99
N TRP A 119 1.86 -6.97 -12.16
CA TRP A 119 3.28 -6.88 -11.90
C TRP A 119 3.57 -5.81 -10.85
N MET A 120 4.45 -6.11 -9.91
CA MET A 120 5.10 -5.11 -9.07
C MET A 120 6.43 -4.73 -9.70
N VAL A 121 6.71 -3.42 -9.79
CA VAL A 121 7.93 -2.88 -10.38
C VAL A 121 8.60 -1.98 -9.37
N ASN A 122 9.82 -2.31 -8.97
CA ASN A 122 10.67 -1.46 -8.15
C ASN A 122 11.70 -0.74 -9.03
N ASN A 123 11.42 0.50 -9.40
CA ASN A 123 12.34 1.39 -10.10
C ASN A 123 13.11 2.31 -9.14
N THR A 124 13.39 1.84 -7.93
CA THR A 124 14.28 2.52 -6.98
C THR A 124 15.64 1.82 -6.95
N ASP A 125 16.61 2.48 -6.33
CA ASP A 125 17.93 1.91 -6.07
C ASP A 125 17.98 1.12 -4.74
N HIS A 126 16.82 0.91 -4.13
CA HIS A 126 16.68 0.30 -2.80
C HIS A 126 15.91 -1.01 -2.90
N ARG A 127 16.30 -2.02 -2.12
CA ARG A 127 15.47 -3.22 -1.95
C ARG A 127 14.26 -2.88 -1.09
N CYS A 128 13.12 -3.48 -1.36
CA CYS A 128 11.93 -3.28 -0.54
C CYS A 128 11.21 -4.59 -0.18
N ILE A 129 10.62 -4.59 1.01
CA ILE A 129 9.63 -5.58 1.43
C ILE A 129 8.24 -4.98 1.14
N TYR A 130 7.35 -5.75 0.55
CA TYR A 130 6.00 -5.30 0.22
C TYR A 130 4.91 -6.24 0.74
N SER A 131 3.72 -5.68 0.94
CA SER A 131 2.49 -6.43 1.19
C SER A 131 1.32 -5.76 0.46
N ILE A 132 0.54 -6.56 -0.28
CA ILE A 132 -0.63 -6.13 -1.04
C ILE A 132 -1.88 -6.67 -0.35
N LEU A 133 -2.74 -5.76 0.10
CA LEU A 133 -3.98 -6.06 0.81
C LEU A 133 -5.15 -5.49 0.00
N LEU A 134 -6.05 -6.33 -0.49
CA LEU A 134 -7.24 -5.90 -1.23
C LEU A 134 -8.46 -5.82 -0.31
N LEU A 135 -9.35 -4.85 -0.55
CA LEU A 135 -10.56 -4.66 0.25
C LEU A 135 -11.71 -5.49 -0.32
N GLU A 136 -12.16 -6.48 0.44
CA GLU A 136 -13.36 -7.27 0.18
C GLU A 136 -14.56 -6.79 1.02
N GLU A 137 -15.76 -6.80 0.44
CA GLU A 137 -16.98 -6.29 1.09
C GLU A 137 -17.32 -7.00 2.41
N ARG A 138 -17.01 -8.30 2.52
CA ARG A 138 -17.38 -9.12 3.69
C ARG A 138 -16.25 -9.33 4.68
N ASN A 139 -15.02 -9.44 4.19
CA ASN A 139 -13.86 -9.88 4.97
C ASN A 139 -12.95 -8.72 5.38
N GLY A 140 -13.20 -7.50 4.90
CA GLY A 140 -12.29 -6.37 5.11
C GLY A 140 -11.05 -6.52 4.22
N PHE A 141 -9.86 -6.30 4.78
CA PHE A 141 -8.62 -6.41 4.01
C PHE A 141 -8.13 -7.86 3.96
N VAL A 142 -7.95 -8.39 2.76
CA VAL A 142 -7.43 -9.72 2.48
C VAL A 142 -6.06 -9.59 1.81
N SER A 143 -5.08 -10.35 2.29
CA SER A 143 -3.73 -10.37 1.69
C SER A 143 -3.79 -11.06 0.35
N GLU A 144 -3.42 -10.34 -0.70
CA GLU A 144 -3.29 -10.86 -2.06
C GLU A 144 -1.90 -11.46 -2.26
N ASP A 145 -0.85 -10.71 -1.93
CA ASP A 145 0.53 -11.16 -2.02
C ASP A 145 1.46 -10.35 -1.08
N TYR A 146 2.61 -10.92 -0.75
CA TYR A 146 3.66 -10.25 0.02
C TYR A 146 5.01 -10.85 -0.31
N GLY A 147 6.06 -10.04 -0.21
CA GLY A 147 7.38 -10.52 -0.56
C GLY A 147 8.46 -9.45 -0.46
N THR A 148 9.59 -9.75 -1.07
CA THR A 148 10.73 -8.86 -1.20
C THR A 148 11.00 -8.62 -2.68
N LEU A 149 11.31 -7.39 -3.04
CA LEU A 149 11.62 -6.99 -4.40
C LEU A 149 12.93 -6.19 -4.41
N GLU A 150 13.91 -6.70 -5.14
CA GLU A 150 15.22 -6.06 -5.24
C GLU A 150 15.16 -4.74 -6.00
N ALA A 151 16.22 -3.93 -5.86
CA ALA A 151 16.38 -2.70 -6.61
C ALA A 151 16.35 -2.97 -8.13
N ARG A 152 15.68 -2.11 -8.89
CA ARG A 152 15.57 -2.20 -10.36
C ARG A 152 15.04 -3.54 -10.88
N GLN A 153 14.17 -4.19 -10.11
CA GLN A 153 13.51 -5.44 -10.50
C GLN A 153 12.00 -5.31 -10.57
N LYS A 154 11.40 -6.18 -11.40
CA LYS A 154 9.96 -6.38 -11.46
C LYS A 154 9.63 -7.86 -11.26
N GLN A 155 8.46 -8.10 -10.70
CA GLN A 155 7.98 -9.43 -10.38
C GLN A 155 6.49 -9.54 -10.72
N THR A 156 6.10 -10.63 -11.39
CA THR A 156 4.69 -10.95 -11.57
C THR A 156 4.08 -11.35 -10.23
N ILE A 157 2.98 -10.74 -9.84
CA ILE A 157 2.24 -11.06 -8.62
C ILE A 157 1.25 -12.19 -8.89
N CYS A 158 0.35 -11.98 -9.85
CA CYS A 158 -0.65 -12.97 -10.26
C CYS A 158 -1.20 -12.66 -11.65
N THR A 159 -1.98 -13.57 -12.20
CA THR A 159 -2.79 -13.35 -13.41
C THR A 159 -4.23 -13.20 -12.99
N ILE A 160 -4.90 -12.17 -13.51
CA ILE A 160 -6.29 -11.86 -13.18
C ILE A 160 -7.18 -11.87 -14.42
N THR A 161 -8.41 -12.30 -14.21
CA THR A 161 -9.48 -12.20 -15.20
C THR A 161 -10.13 -10.80 -15.16
N ARG A 162 -10.99 -10.50 -16.15
CA ARG A 162 -11.69 -9.21 -16.21
C ARG A 162 -12.67 -8.99 -15.07
N ASP A 163 -13.30 -10.05 -14.58
CA ASP A 163 -14.24 -9.96 -13.45
C ASP A 163 -13.52 -9.69 -12.12
N GLU A 164 -12.21 -9.93 -12.07
CA GLU A 164 -11.39 -9.72 -10.88
C GLU A 164 -10.77 -8.33 -10.82
N CYS A 165 -10.81 -7.57 -11.92
CA CYS A 165 -10.28 -6.20 -11.97
C CYS A 165 -10.89 -5.29 -10.91
N ASP A 166 -12.18 -5.48 -10.59
CA ASP A 166 -12.86 -4.68 -9.58
C ASP A 166 -12.30 -4.90 -8.16
N LYS A 167 -11.79 -6.10 -7.86
CA LYS A 167 -11.14 -6.40 -6.57
C LYS A 167 -9.89 -5.53 -6.35
N TRP A 168 -9.18 -5.20 -7.43
CA TRP A 168 -7.96 -4.39 -7.41
C TRP A 168 -8.22 -2.89 -7.32
N THR A 169 -9.48 -2.44 -7.34
CA THR A 169 -9.82 -1.01 -7.32
C THR A 169 -9.58 -0.36 -5.96
N LYS A 170 -9.69 -1.14 -4.87
CA LYS A 170 -9.59 -0.69 -3.48
C LYS A 170 -8.72 -1.64 -2.69
N GLY A 171 -7.76 -1.09 -1.96
CA GLY A 171 -6.80 -1.86 -1.19
C GLY A 171 -5.73 -0.97 -0.57
N VAL A 172 -4.73 -1.60 0.01
CA VAL A 172 -3.54 -0.97 0.57
C VAL A 172 -2.31 -1.75 0.11
N VAL A 173 -1.30 -1.05 -0.40
CA VAL A 173 0.02 -1.61 -0.62
C VAL A 173 0.97 -0.98 0.40
N GLN A 174 1.57 -1.82 1.23
CA GLN A 174 2.55 -1.41 2.23
C GLN A 174 3.95 -1.73 1.70
N ILE A 175 4.89 -0.80 1.86
CA ILE A 175 6.28 -0.97 1.42
C ILE A 175 7.21 -0.52 2.54
N LEU A 176 8.21 -1.34 2.83
CA LEU A 176 9.32 -1.02 3.71
C LEU A 176 10.63 -1.18 2.92
N PHE A 177 11.34 -0.07 2.71
CA PHE A 177 12.65 -0.12 2.08
C PHE A 177 13.71 -0.64 3.06
N HIS A 178 14.59 -1.50 2.57
CA HIS A 178 15.54 -2.23 3.41
C HIS A 178 16.82 -2.59 2.64
N ASP A 179 17.80 -1.70 2.71
CA ASP A 179 19.16 -1.96 2.24
C ASP A 179 20.07 -2.38 3.38
N ASP A 180 21.08 -3.18 3.07
CA ASP A 180 22.04 -3.68 4.06
C ASP A 180 22.91 -2.55 4.63
N MET A 181 23.20 -1.53 3.81
CA MET A 181 23.92 -0.31 4.17
C MET A 181 23.20 0.88 3.56
N SER A 182 22.75 1.82 4.39
CA SER A 182 22.11 3.05 3.92
C SER A 182 22.51 4.26 4.76
N ASP A 183 22.73 5.39 4.09
CA ASP A 183 23.01 6.68 4.71
C ASP A 183 21.74 7.35 5.29
N CYS A 184 20.57 6.84 4.92
CA CYS A 184 19.27 7.36 5.34
C CYS A 184 18.20 6.25 5.42
N VAL A 185 17.32 6.34 6.41
CA VAL A 185 16.25 5.33 6.60
C VAL A 185 14.96 5.84 5.98
N MET A 186 14.47 5.24 4.91
CA MET A 186 13.18 5.67 4.36
C MET A 186 12.03 5.28 5.29
N MET A 187 11.04 6.16 5.37
CA MET A 187 9.80 5.87 6.09
C MET A 187 9.01 4.77 5.38
N PRO A 188 8.26 3.94 6.12
CA PRO A 188 7.38 2.96 5.51
C PRO A 188 6.27 3.66 4.70
N VAL A 189 6.00 3.15 3.52
CA VAL A 189 4.94 3.64 2.62
C VAL A 189 3.67 2.83 2.87
N ASN A 190 2.54 3.54 3.00
CA ASN A 190 1.22 2.94 3.09
C ASN A 190 0.33 3.55 1.99
N CYS A 191 0.36 2.95 0.80
CA CYS A 191 -0.36 3.46 -0.36
C CYS A 191 -1.79 2.88 -0.41
N ARG A 192 -2.81 3.74 -0.36
CA ARG A 192 -4.20 3.32 -0.58
C ARG A 192 -4.50 3.23 -2.07
N LEU A 193 -4.81 2.03 -2.55
CA LEU A 193 -5.27 1.83 -3.91
C LEU A 193 -6.65 2.47 -4.08
N LYS A 194 -6.74 3.38 -5.07
CA LYS A 194 -8.00 3.97 -5.55
C LYS A 194 -7.97 4.02 -7.07
N ILE A 195 -8.05 2.85 -7.70
CA ILE A 195 -8.09 2.73 -9.15
C ILE A 195 -9.53 2.92 -9.59
N ARG A 196 -9.77 3.82 -10.55
CA ARG A 196 -11.09 3.93 -11.16
C ARG A 196 -11.32 2.74 -12.08
N THR A 197 -12.43 2.02 -11.90
CA THR A 197 -12.81 0.86 -12.70
C THR A 197 -12.73 1.12 -14.21
N ASP A 198 -13.12 2.30 -14.67
CA ASP A 198 -13.12 2.65 -16.09
C ASP A 198 -11.73 2.62 -16.75
N LYS A 199 -10.64 2.67 -15.96
CA LYS A 199 -9.27 2.55 -16.49
C LYS A 199 -8.97 1.17 -17.06
N PHE A 200 -9.57 0.11 -16.54
CA PHE A 200 -9.36 -1.26 -17.05
C PHE A 200 -10.05 -1.50 -18.40
N TYR A 201 -11.06 -0.69 -18.74
CA TYR A 201 -11.91 -0.87 -19.93
C TYR A 201 -11.72 0.24 -20.98
N LYS A 202 -10.70 1.09 -20.83
CA LYS A 202 -10.36 2.15 -21.78
C LYS A 202 -8.97 1.91 -22.36
N GLU A 203 -8.90 1.62 -23.66
CA GLU A 203 -7.63 1.36 -24.34
C GLU A 203 -6.61 2.50 -24.17
N GLY A 204 -7.06 3.76 -24.14
CA GLY A 204 -6.19 4.92 -23.94
C GLY A 204 -5.50 4.99 -22.57
N CYS A 205 -5.89 4.15 -21.61
CA CYS A 205 -5.23 4.03 -20.32
C CYS A 205 -4.04 3.08 -20.33
N PHE A 206 -3.90 2.25 -21.37
CA PHE A 206 -2.79 1.31 -21.53
C PHE A 206 -1.75 1.92 -22.47
N VAL A 207 -0.58 2.22 -21.90
CA VAL A 207 0.51 2.89 -22.62
C VAL A 207 1.82 2.13 -22.44
N PRO A 208 2.73 2.15 -23.43
CA PRO A 208 4.07 1.61 -23.24
C PRO A 208 4.81 2.39 -22.14
N THR A 209 5.64 1.70 -21.37
CA THR A 209 6.44 2.30 -20.30
C THR A 209 7.92 1.95 -20.48
N ALA A 210 8.79 2.50 -19.64
CA ALA A 210 10.19 2.09 -19.62
C ALA A 210 10.37 0.64 -19.09
N PHE A 211 9.36 0.07 -18.44
CA PHE A 211 9.43 -1.25 -17.78
C PHE A 211 8.99 -2.41 -18.68
N PHE A 212 8.15 -2.12 -19.68
CA PHE A 212 7.49 -3.09 -20.56
C PHE A 212 7.51 -2.59 -22.01
N GLN A 213 7.70 -3.51 -22.95
CA GLN A 213 7.53 -3.20 -24.38
C GLN A 213 6.04 -3.16 -24.76
N GLU A 214 5.24 -3.92 -24.02
CA GLU A 214 3.80 -3.99 -24.06
C GLU A 214 3.14 -2.69 -23.59
N LYS A 215 1.90 -2.48 -24.01
CA LYS A 215 1.03 -1.46 -23.43
C LYS A 215 0.53 -1.95 -22.09
N VAL A 216 0.71 -1.13 -21.07
CA VAL A 216 0.42 -1.47 -19.68
C VAL A 216 -0.38 -0.36 -19.02
N LEU A 217 -1.24 -0.73 -18.07
CA LEU A 217 -1.86 0.22 -17.16
C LEU A 217 -0.99 0.31 -15.90
N THR A 218 -0.38 1.47 -15.67
CA THR A 218 0.55 1.69 -14.55
C THR A 218 -0.10 2.53 -13.45
N ILE A 219 0.02 2.05 -12.22
CA ILE A 219 -0.46 2.70 -11.00
C ILE A 219 0.77 2.98 -10.11
N PRO A 220 1.12 4.26 -9.86
CA PRO A 220 2.19 4.58 -8.92
C PRO A 220 1.77 4.20 -7.51
N VAL A 221 2.63 3.45 -6.82
CA VAL A 221 2.45 3.05 -5.42
C VAL A 221 3.26 3.97 -4.50
N CYS A 222 4.49 4.27 -4.90
CA CYS A 222 5.38 5.25 -4.28
C CYS A 222 6.10 5.98 -5.40
N ASP A 223 6.00 7.30 -5.48
CA ASP A 223 6.71 8.10 -6.47
C ASP A 223 7.95 8.81 -5.89
N GLU A 224 8.75 9.37 -6.79
CA GLU A 224 10.00 10.06 -6.44
C GLU A 224 9.78 11.26 -5.49
N GLN A 225 8.62 11.92 -5.57
CA GLN A 225 8.32 13.06 -4.70
C GLN A 225 8.05 12.59 -3.26
N GLU A 226 7.26 11.53 -3.13
CA GLU A 226 7.02 10.85 -1.86
C GLU A 226 8.33 10.33 -1.26
N MET A 227 9.16 9.67 -2.08
CA MET A 227 10.47 9.15 -1.66
C MET A 227 11.41 10.26 -1.17
N ASN A 228 11.52 11.37 -1.92
CA ASN A 228 12.35 12.51 -1.54
C ASN A 228 11.91 13.19 -0.23
N VAL A 229 10.61 13.18 0.07
CA VAL A 229 10.09 13.68 1.35
C VAL A 229 10.50 12.76 2.49
N PHE A 230 10.47 11.44 2.29
CA PHE A 230 10.87 10.48 3.32
C PHE A 230 12.37 10.46 3.58
N LEU A 231 13.20 10.60 2.55
CA LEU A 231 14.66 10.65 2.67
C LEU A 231 15.11 11.85 3.52
N ARG A 232 14.51 13.02 3.32
CA ARG A 232 14.85 14.25 4.06
C ARG A 232 14.50 14.20 5.55
N ALA A 233 13.55 13.37 5.96
CA ALA A 233 13.13 13.26 7.34
C ALA A 233 14.10 12.45 8.22
N THR A 234 15.04 11.70 7.62
CA THR A 234 15.79 10.66 8.33
C THR A 234 17.30 10.66 8.08
N THR A 235 17.81 11.50 7.16
CA THR A 235 19.24 11.74 7.00
C THR A 235 19.85 12.35 8.27
N SER A 236 21.01 11.85 8.69
CA SER A 236 21.77 12.35 9.85
C SER A 236 22.40 13.73 9.62
N GLU A 237 22.48 14.19 8.37
CA GLU A 237 22.91 15.54 8.01
C GLU A 237 21.72 16.47 7.73
N ALA A 238 20.87 16.71 8.73
CA ALA A 238 20.11 17.95 8.79
C ALA A 238 21.11 19.09 9.03
N LYS A 239 21.84 19.50 7.97
CA LYS A 239 22.66 20.70 8.00
C LYS A 239 21.71 21.89 8.12
N ASP A 240 21.71 22.49 9.31
CA ASP A 240 21.29 23.86 9.58
C ASP A 240 21.85 24.81 8.52
N LYS A 241 21.07 25.10 7.49
CA LYS A 241 21.17 26.34 6.72
C LYS A 241 19.76 26.75 6.32
N ASP A 242 19.37 27.89 6.87
CA ASP A 242 18.25 28.75 6.51
C ASP A 242 17.78 28.59 5.05
N GLU A 243 16.84 27.68 4.81
CA GLU A 243 15.92 27.75 3.69
C GLU A 243 14.55 27.36 4.23
N GLU A 244 13.60 28.27 4.06
CA GLU A 244 12.20 28.14 4.49
C GLU A 244 11.71 26.69 4.37
N GLU A 245 11.29 26.09 5.49
CA GLU A 245 10.64 24.78 5.47
C GLU A 245 9.61 24.76 4.34
N PRO A 246 9.80 23.97 3.26
CA PRO A 246 8.82 23.97 2.21
C PRO A 246 7.60 23.29 2.81
N LYS A 247 6.53 24.06 3.00
CA LYS A 247 5.17 23.67 3.43
C LYS A 247 4.59 22.45 2.67
N GLN A 248 5.32 21.90 1.71
CA GLN A 248 5.04 20.71 0.92
C GLN A 248 5.52 19.40 1.60
N VAL A 249 6.60 19.41 2.40
CA VAL A 249 7.11 18.21 3.11
C VAL A 249 6.07 17.68 4.12
N LEU A 250 5.42 18.59 4.84
CA LEU A 250 4.29 18.26 5.72
C LEU A 250 3.01 17.87 4.98
N LYS A 251 2.83 18.25 3.71
CA LYS A 251 1.61 17.90 2.94
C LYS A 251 1.69 16.51 2.30
N VAL A 252 2.89 16.04 1.97
CA VAL A 252 3.10 14.74 1.30
C VAL A 252 3.25 13.61 2.32
N ALA A 253 3.99 13.83 3.42
CA ALA A 253 4.03 12.85 4.53
C ALA A 253 2.65 12.66 5.20
N ARG A 254 1.80 13.70 5.20
CA ARG A 254 0.40 13.63 5.64
C ARG A 254 -0.56 13.00 4.64
N LYS A 255 -0.15 12.57 3.43
CA LYS A 255 -1.06 11.82 2.55
C LYS A 255 -1.13 10.32 2.90
N ASN A 256 -0.08 9.78 3.51
CA ASN A 256 -0.02 8.37 3.91
C ASN A 256 -0.74 8.09 5.24
N TYR A 257 -1.21 9.13 5.91
CA TYR A 257 -2.19 9.07 6.97
C TYR A 257 -3.35 9.99 6.58
N THR A 258 -4.54 9.42 6.42
CA THR A 258 -5.85 10.08 6.48
C THR A 258 -6.46 10.68 5.19
N ASN A 259 -7.48 10.00 4.64
CA ASN A 259 -8.77 10.65 4.37
C ASN A 259 -9.52 10.63 5.71
N THR A 260 -9.16 11.50 6.64
CA THR A 260 -9.89 11.64 7.90
C THR A 260 -11.21 12.32 7.63
N PHE A 261 -12.18 12.09 8.50
CA PHE A 261 -13.46 12.75 8.40
C PHE A 261 -13.31 14.28 8.52
N LEU A 262 -12.28 14.76 9.22
CA LEU A 262 -11.94 16.18 9.30
C LEU A 262 -11.41 16.80 7.99
N ASP A 263 -10.95 16.01 7.01
CA ASP A 263 -10.27 16.56 5.81
C ASP A 263 -11.20 17.38 4.94
N ALA A 264 -12.50 17.06 4.95
CA ALA A 264 -13.54 17.81 4.26
C ALA A 264 -13.69 19.24 4.82
N TYR A 265 -13.20 19.50 6.04
CA TYR A 265 -13.34 20.75 6.78
C TYR A 265 -12.03 21.54 6.86
N MET A 266 -10.96 21.05 6.22
CA MET A 266 -9.64 21.70 6.27
C MET A 266 -9.61 22.97 5.41
N THR A 267 -9.21 24.08 6.03
CA THR A 267 -9.04 25.39 5.35
C THR A 267 -7.59 25.66 5.00
N ASP A 268 -6.66 25.21 5.84
CA ASP A 268 -5.22 25.21 5.57
C ASP A 268 -4.54 24.01 6.25
N SER A 269 -3.21 23.89 6.16
CA SER A 269 -2.44 22.77 6.72
C SER A 269 -2.48 22.66 8.25
N SER A 270 -3.11 23.58 8.95
CA SER A 270 -3.13 23.69 10.42
C SER A 270 -4.46 24.17 11.01
N CYS A 271 -5.48 24.37 10.17
CA CYS A 271 -6.77 24.95 10.57
C CYS A 271 -7.94 24.25 9.86
N ALA A 272 -8.96 23.89 10.63
CA ALA A 272 -10.24 23.37 10.13
C ALA A 272 -11.40 24.31 10.49
N GLU A 273 -12.40 24.41 9.62
CA GLU A 273 -13.63 25.19 9.81
C GLU A 273 -14.82 24.26 9.62
N VAL A 274 -15.61 24.08 10.68
CA VAL A 274 -16.70 23.10 10.75
C VAL A 274 -18.01 23.85 10.97
N ASP A 275 -18.91 23.77 9.98
CA ASP A 275 -20.27 24.27 10.13
C ASP A 275 -21.14 23.24 10.87
N LEU A 276 -21.66 23.66 12.01
CA LEU A 276 -22.51 22.83 12.86
C LEU A 276 -23.99 23.10 12.63
N HIS A 277 -24.41 23.94 11.69
CA HIS A 277 -25.84 24.07 11.36
C HIS A 277 -26.40 22.72 10.91
N ILE A 278 -27.55 22.32 11.46
CA ILE A 278 -28.08 20.96 11.22
C ILE A 278 -28.29 20.64 9.74
N GLY A 279 -28.61 21.64 8.92
CA GLY A 279 -28.76 21.49 7.47
C GLY A 279 -27.46 21.18 6.73
N GLU A 280 -26.30 21.50 7.30
CA GLU A 280 -24.98 21.12 6.78
C GLU A 280 -24.59 19.69 7.20
N LEU A 281 -25.25 19.13 8.22
CA LEU A 281 -24.93 17.82 8.78
C LEU A 281 -25.86 16.71 8.30
N VAL A 282 -27.13 17.02 8.04
CA VAL A 282 -28.18 16.04 7.68
C VAL A 282 -29.20 16.68 6.72
N GLU A 283 -29.57 15.97 5.64
CA GLU A 283 -30.55 16.43 4.64
C GLU A 283 -31.99 16.47 5.18
N ASP A 284 -32.44 15.43 5.89
CA ASP A 284 -33.81 15.30 6.41
C ASP A 284 -33.99 15.84 7.84
N TYR A 285 -33.39 16.98 8.16
CA TYR A 285 -33.37 17.52 9.52
C TYR A 285 -34.74 17.93 10.07
N TYR A 286 -35.73 18.16 9.21
CA TYR A 286 -37.10 18.53 9.59
C TYR A 286 -37.88 17.39 10.26
N LEU A 287 -37.37 16.16 10.21
CA LEU A 287 -37.93 14.99 10.89
C LEU A 287 -37.37 14.78 12.31
N LEU A 288 -36.41 15.60 12.73
CA LEU A 288 -35.69 15.42 13.98
C LEU A 288 -36.26 16.29 15.10
N GLU A 289 -36.28 15.73 16.31
CA GLU A 289 -36.60 16.49 17.50
C GLU A 289 -35.43 17.44 17.88
N PRO A 290 -35.70 18.60 18.52
CA PRO A 290 -34.66 19.57 18.87
C PRO A 290 -33.48 19.00 19.68
N GLU A 291 -33.76 18.07 20.60
CA GLU A 291 -32.74 17.38 21.38
C GLU A 291 -31.84 16.49 20.50
N GLN A 292 -32.44 15.83 19.50
CA GLN A 292 -31.70 14.97 18.57
C GLN A 292 -30.79 15.80 17.66
N MET A 293 -31.30 16.93 17.15
CA MET A 293 -30.50 17.88 16.35
C MET A 293 -29.29 18.36 17.14
N LEU A 294 -29.51 18.84 18.37
CA LEU A 294 -28.43 19.30 19.24
C LEU A 294 -27.39 18.20 19.51
N ARG A 295 -27.83 16.96 19.77
CA ARG A 295 -26.93 15.83 19.98
C ARG A 295 -26.09 15.51 18.75
N ILE A 296 -26.68 15.54 17.56
CA ILE A 296 -25.96 15.31 16.29
C ILE A 296 -24.88 16.38 16.10
N GLN A 297 -25.22 17.65 16.31
CA GLN A 297 -24.30 18.77 16.18
C GLN A 297 -23.12 18.66 17.16
N LEU A 298 -23.39 18.33 18.43
CA LEU A 298 -22.35 18.17 19.45
C LEU A 298 -21.46 16.95 19.20
N ASN A 299 -22.04 15.80 18.83
CA ASN A 299 -21.26 14.61 18.48
C ASN A 299 -20.36 14.85 17.26
N HIS A 300 -20.86 15.60 16.28
CA HIS A 300 -20.09 15.99 15.10
C HIS A 300 -18.92 16.90 15.51
N ALA A 301 -19.18 17.91 16.35
CA ALA A 301 -18.15 18.80 16.88
C ALA A 301 -17.08 18.04 17.68
N GLU A 302 -17.48 17.13 18.56
CA GLU A 302 -16.58 16.30 19.36
C GLU A 302 -15.69 15.41 18.48
N ARG A 303 -16.28 14.78 17.46
CA ARG A 303 -15.53 13.97 16.50
C ARG A 303 -14.50 14.81 15.74
N CYS A 304 -14.91 15.96 15.20
CA CYS A 304 -14.00 16.87 14.51
C CYS A 304 -12.86 17.35 15.42
N LEU A 305 -13.17 17.70 16.67
CA LEU A 305 -12.20 18.14 17.66
C LEU A 305 -11.16 17.06 17.95
N ASN A 306 -11.61 15.83 18.20
CA ASN A 306 -10.73 14.70 18.49
C ASN A 306 -9.82 14.38 17.30
N GLU A 307 -10.35 14.38 16.08
CA GLU A 307 -9.53 14.20 14.88
C GLU A 307 -8.51 15.33 14.70
N ALA A 308 -8.89 16.57 15.03
CA ALA A 308 -7.99 17.71 14.95
C ALA A 308 -6.84 17.63 15.97
N ILE A 309 -7.12 17.14 17.18
CA ILE A 309 -6.11 16.86 18.21
C ILE A 309 -5.15 15.77 17.71
N ILE A 310 -5.68 14.67 17.16
CA ILE A 310 -4.88 13.56 16.64
C ILE A 310 -3.98 14.02 15.48
N GLN A 311 -4.50 14.86 14.57
CA GLN A 311 -3.74 15.41 13.45
C GLN A 311 -2.73 16.51 13.85
N GLY A 312 -2.78 16.98 15.10
CA GLY A 312 -1.95 18.08 15.58
C GLY A 312 -2.24 19.40 14.85
N LEU A 313 -3.51 19.70 14.58
CA LEU A 313 -3.89 21.02 14.09
C LEU A 313 -3.59 22.08 15.14
N LYS A 314 -3.37 23.33 14.70
CA LYS A 314 -3.17 24.46 15.63
C LYS A 314 -4.49 24.97 16.18
N LYS A 315 -5.55 24.92 15.37
CA LYS A 315 -6.88 25.41 15.76
C LYS A 315 -8.01 24.82 14.91
N VAL A 316 -9.22 24.87 15.46
CA VAL A 316 -10.48 24.52 14.81
C VAL A 316 -11.51 25.62 15.06
N ILE A 317 -12.27 25.99 14.04
CA ILE A 317 -13.34 26.98 14.12
C ILE A 317 -14.67 26.23 13.99
N PHE A 318 -15.52 26.34 15.01
CA PHE A 318 -16.88 25.79 14.98
C PHE A 318 -17.90 26.90 14.73
N ILE A 319 -18.67 26.78 13.66
CA ILE A 319 -19.74 27.72 13.31
C ILE A 319 -21.05 27.15 13.85
N HIS A 320 -21.63 27.79 14.87
CA HIS A 320 -22.83 27.32 15.56
C HIS A 320 -24.04 28.26 15.38
N GLY A 321 -23.86 29.38 14.68
CA GLY A 321 -24.90 30.39 14.46
C GLY A 321 -25.17 31.28 15.67
N ILE A 322 -25.99 32.32 15.48
CA ILE A 322 -26.25 33.34 16.52
C ILE A 322 -27.39 32.91 17.45
N GLY A 323 -28.46 32.30 16.91
CA GLY A 323 -29.53 31.59 17.62
C GLY A 323 -29.97 32.12 19.00
N GLN A 324 -30.41 31.21 19.86
CA GLN A 324 -30.69 31.46 21.29
C GLN A 324 -29.46 31.14 22.17
N GLY A 325 -28.32 30.82 21.57
CA GLY A 325 -27.08 30.46 22.27
C GLY A 325 -27.03 29.04 22.88
N VAL A 326 -28.04 28.19 22.66
CA VAL A 326 -28.07 26.82 23.20
C VAL A 326 -26.87 26.00 22.72
N LEU A 327 -26.65 25.90 21.40
CA LEU A 327 -25.53 25.14 20.83
C LEU A 327 -24.18 25.72 21.25
N LYS A 328 -24.03 27.05 21.32
CA LYS A 328 -22.84 27.72 21.83
C LYS A 328 -22.52 27.28 23.27
N ASN A 329 -23.52 27.29 24.15
CA ASN A 329 -23.33 26.97 25.56
C ASN A 329 -23.00 25.49 25.77
N GLU A 330 -23.67 24.58 25.05
CA GLU A 330 -23.36 23.15 25.13
C GLU A 330 -21.99 22.81 24.52
N LEU A 331 -21.61 23.49 23.42
CA LEU A 331 -20.28 23.35 22.84
C LEU A 331 -19.19 23.78 23.85
N LYS A 332 -19.39 24.89 24.58
CA LYS A 332 -18.46 25.31 25.64
C LYS A 332 -18.33 24.26 26.75
N LYS A 333 -19.45 23.72 27.24
CA LYS A 333 -19.45 22.63 28.24
C LYS A 333 -18.71 21.38 27.74
N MET A 334 -18.80 21.08 26.45
CA MET A 334 -18.08 19.98 25.83
C MET A 334 -16.57 20.26 25.80
N LEU A 335 -16.17 21.47 25.38
CA LEU A 335 -14.77 21.89 25.32
C LEU A 335 -14.11 21.94 26.71
N ASP A 336 -14.84 22.33 27.75
CA ASP A 336 -14.36 22.38 29.13
C ASP A 336 -13.98 21.00 29.70
N LYS A 337 -14.36 19.90 29.03
CA LYS A 337 -13.95 18.53 29.42
C LYS A 337 -12.50 18.20 29.04
N TYR A 338 -11.83 19.07 28.28
CA TYR A 338 -10.47 18.84 27.78
C TYR A 338 -9.47 19.74 28.52
N ASP A 339 -8.50 19.12 29.19
CA ASP A 339 -7.60 19.81 30.15
C ASP A 339 -6.62 20.85 29.52
N ASN A 340 -6.52 20.94 28.19
CA ASN A 340 -5.53 21.79 27.50
C ASN A 340 -6.08 22.53 26.27
N LEU A 341 -7.37 22.91 26.29
CA LEU A 341 -7.97 23.69 25.21
C LEU A 341 -8.15 25.15 25.63
N HIS A 342 -7.76 26.06 24.74
CA HIS A 342 -8.10 27.47 24.84
C HIS A 342 -9.10 27.81 23.75
N TYR A 343 -10.23 28.42 24.09
CA TYR A 343 -11.22 28.80 23.10
C TYR A 343 -11.76 30.22 23.34
N PHE A 344 -12.06 30.91 22.24
CA PHE A 344 -12.56 32.28 22.22
C PHE A 344 -13.68 32.41 21.19
N ASP A 345 -14.46 33.48 21.30
CA ASP A 345 -15.36 33.85 20.22
C ASP A 345 -14.51 34.20 18.98
N ALA A 346 -14.88 33.66 17.81
CA ALA A 346 -14.12 33.86 16.58
C ALA A 346 -14.24 35.31 16.06
N SER A 347 -13.46 35.65 15.03
CA SER A 347 -13.45 37.01 14.46
C SER A 347 -14.86 37.49 14.07
N ILE A 348 -15.33 38.53 14.74
CA ILE A 348 -16.64 39.17 14.52
C ILE A 348 -16.77 39.65 13.06
N MET A 349 -15.68 40.10 12.45
CA MET A 349 -15.68 40.58 11.07
C MET A 349 -15.93 39.45 10.05
N LYS A 350 -15.51 38.22 10.37
CA LYS A 350 -15.61 37.06 9.46
C LYS A 350 -16.85 36.21 9.73
N TYR A 351 -17.22 36.01 10.99
CA TYR A 351 -18.27 35.06 11.39
C TYR A 351 -19.40 35.69 12.24
N GLY A 352 -19.35 37.00 12.47
CA GLY A 352 -20.22 37.65 13.44
C GLY A 352 -20.04 37.07 14.85
N ALA A 353 -21.12 36.97 15.62
CA ALA A 353 -21.13 36.38 16.96
C ALA A 353 -21.38 34.85 16.95
N GLY A 354 -21.36 34.21 15.77
CA GLY A 354 -21.88 32.86 15.54
C GLY A 354 -20.84 31.74 15.49
N ALA A 355 -19.59 31.99 15.87
CA ALA A 355 -18.54 30.98 15.82
C ALA A 355 -17.60 31.03 17.02
N THR A 356 -17.05 29.86 17.36
CA THR A 356 -16.08 29.66 18.44
C THR A 356 -14.78 29.12 17.85
N GLU A 357 -13.65 29.77 18.14
CA GLU A 357 -12.32 29.35 17.73
C GLU A 357 -11.64 28.61 18.88
N VAL A 358 -11.17 27.39 18.63
CA VAL A 358 -10.55 26.48 19.60
C VAL A 358 -9.10 26.24 19.21
N TYR A 359 -8.17 26.53 20.10
CA TYR A 359 -6.73 26.32 19.94
C TYR A 359 -6.32 24.99 20.55
N LEU A 360 -5.61 24.19 19.74
CA LEU A 360 -5.18 22.84 20.03
C LEU A 360 -3.65 22.84 20.17
N GLY A 361 -3.13 23.09 21.36
CA GLY A 361 -1.69 23.14 21.59
C GLY A 361 -1.30 23.97 22.81
N LYS A 362 -0.15 23.65 23.40
CA LYS A 362 0.45 24.45 24.47
C LYS A 362 0.85 25.81 23.91
N GLY A 363 0.29 26.87 24.49
CA GLY A 363 0.82 28.23 24.35
C GLY A 363 2.22 28.36 24.93
#